data_AF-A0A2M7VZ91-F1
#
_entry.id   AF-A0A2M7VZ91-F1
#
_cell.length_a   1.000
_cell.length_b   1.000
_cell.length_c   1.000
_cell.angle_alpha   90.00
_cell.angle_beta   90.00
_cell.angle_gamma   90.00
#
_symmetry.space_group_name_H-M   'P 1'
#
loop_
_entity.id
_entity.type
_entity.pdbx_description
1 polymer ?
#
loop_
_entity_poly.entity_id
_entity_poly.type
_entity_poly.pdbx_seq_one_letter_code
_entity_poly.pdbx_strand_id
1 'polypeptide(L)'
;MATSEIKLGYDERDRLFKKEYIELKIKVVLNWFELSVLFLVSFIVSFELFSKYVLKDIFFTVILSLVVGVLISWIFCCFRNYQFKISRFDKEDIYKRISTELIKQSKKNQFSK
;
A
#
# COMPACT_ATOMS: atom_id res chain seq x y z
N MET A 1 -42.63 -8.26 17.29
CA MET A 1 -41.23 -7.86 17.54
C MET A 1 -40.77 -7.01 16.37
N ALA A 2 -40.75 -5.69 16.53
CA ALA A 2 -40.31 -4.78 15.48
C ALA A 2 -38.77 -4.83 15.41
N THR A 3 -38.25 -5.44 14.36
CA THR A 3 -36.85 -5.31 13.96
C THR A 3 -36.61 -3.87 13.57
N SER A 4 -36.07 -3.08 14.50
CA SER A 4 -35.56 -1.75 14.21
C SER A 4 -34.41 -1.88 13.22
N GLU A 5 -34.71 -1.71 11.94
CA GLU A 5 -33.71 -1.47 10.92
C GLU A 5 -32.92 -0.22 11.34
N ILE A 6 -31.70 -0.45 11.84
CA ILE A 6 -30.74 0.61 12.15
C ILE A 6 -30.39 1.25 10.80
N LYS A 7 -31.17 2.25 10.38
CA LYS A 7 -30.82 3.19 9.31
C LYS A 7 -29.66 4.04 9.83
N LEU A 8 -28.45 3.47 9.79
CA LEU A 8 -27.22 4.25 9.86
C LEU A 8 -27.30 5.32 8.78
N GLY A 9 -27.22 6.59 9.19
CA GLY A 9 -27.26 7.73 8.29
C GLY A 9 -26.24 7.55 7.18
N TYR A 10 -26.68 7.70 5.94
CA TYR A 10 -25.84 7.48 4.75
C TYR A 10 -24.53 8.30 4.84
N ASP A 11 -24.61 9.50 5.43
CA ASP A 11 -23.49 10.42 5.64
C ASP A 11 -22.39 9.90 6.57
N GLU A 12 -22.72 9.15 7.63
CA GLU A 12 -21.70 8.61 8.56
C GLU A 12 -20.90 7.48 7.91
N ARG A 13 -21.58 6.62 7.14
CA ARG A 13 -20.93 5.56 6.37
C ARG A 13 -20.01 6.13 5.30
N ASP A 14 -20.48 7.16 4.59
CA ASP A 14 -19.70 7.79 3.52
C ASP A 14 -18.46 8.50 4.07
N ARG A 15 -18.57 9.12 5.25
CA ARG A 15 -17.45 9.78 5.94
C ARG A 15 -16.39 8.79 6.43
N LEU A 16 -16.80 7.65 7.00
CA LEU A 16 -15.88 6.56 7.42
C LEU A 16 -15.19 5.93 6.21
N PHE A 17 -15.95 5.65 5.15
CA PHE A 17 -15.42 5.09 3.90
C PHE A 17 -14.39 6.02 3.27
N LYS A 18 -14.69 7.32 3.19
CA LYS A 18 -13.78 8.33 2.63
C LYS A 18 -12.48 8.42 3.42
N LYS A 19 -12.54 8.30 4.75
CA LYS A 19 -11.35 8.32 5.62
C LYS A 19 -10.47 7.09 5.39
N GLU A 20 -11.02 5.88 5.44
CA GLU A 20 -10.25 4.65 5.21
C GLU A 20 -9.68 4.59 3.79
N TYR A 21 -10.44 5.05 2.80
CA TYR A 21 -9.99 5.11 1.41
C TYR A 21 -8.79 6.07 1.23
N ILE A 22 -8.81 7.23 1.92
CA ILE A 22 -7.69 8.18 1.90
C ILE A 22 -6.46 7.57 2.57
N GLU A 23 -6.60 6.94 3.75
CA GLU A 23 -5.48 6.29 4.43
C GLU A 23 -4.87 5.17 3.56
N LEU A 24 -5.70 4.38 2.88
CA LEU A 24 -5.25 3.33 1.98
C LEU A 24 -4.50 3.92 0.77
N LYS A 25 -5.02 5.00 0.18
CA LYS A 25 -4.37 5.71 -0.93
C LYS A 25 -3.01 6.26 -0.52
N ILE A 26 -2.89 6.84 0.68
CA ILE A 26 -1.62 7.33 1.23
C ILE A 26 -0.63 6.18 1.40
N LYS A 27 -1.05 5.03 1.94
CA LYS A 27 -0.19 3.84 2.09
C LYS A 27 0.33 3.32 0.75
N VAL A 28 -0.53 3.31 -0.28
CA VAL A 28 -0.13 2.90 -1.63
C VAL A 28 0.89 3.88 -2.20
N VAL A 29 0.63 5.20 -2.12
CA VAL A 29 1.56 6.23 -2.60
C VAL A 29 2.90 6.15 -1.87
N LEU A 30 2.89 5.96 -0.56
CA LEU A 30 4.11 5.82 0.24
C LEU A 30 4.93 4.59 -0.17
N ASN A 31 4.26 3.47 -0.48
CA ASN A 31 4.93 2.27 -0.95
C ASN A 31 5.57 2.45 -2.33
N TRP A 32 4.87 3.11 -3.27
CA TRP A 32 5.43 3.47 -4.58
C TRP A 32 6.61 4.44 -4.45
N PHE A 33 6.51 5.40 -3.52
CA PHE A 33 7.60 6.32 -3.21
C PHE A 33 8.83 5.57 -2.67
N GLU A 34 8.63 4.66 -1.72
CA GLU A 34 9.72 3.86 -1.13
C GLU A 34 10.42 2.99 -2.18
N LEU A 35 9.66 2.35 -3.08
CA LEU A 35 10.21 1.61 -4.21
C LEU A 35 11.02 2.50 -5.17
N SER A 36 10.54 3.70 -5.43
CA SER A 36 11.23 4.66 -6.31
C SER A 36 12.55 5.15 -5.69
N VAL A 37 12.54 5.42 -4.38
CA VAL A 37 13.75 5.81 -3.63
C VAL A 37 14.76 4.66 -3.60
N LEU A 38 14.30 3.43 -3.33
CA LEU A 38 15.17 2.26 -3.33
C LEU A 38 15.83 2.07 -4.70
N PHE A 39 15.05 2.15 -5.77
CA PHE A 39 15.56 2.05 -7.14
C PHE A 39 16.64 3.10 -7.42
N LEU A 40 16.39 4.36 -7.07
CA LEU A 40 17.35 5.46 -7.28
C LEU A 40 18.64 5.25 -6.49
N VAL A 41 18.55 4.91 -5.20
CA VAL A 41 19.72 4.67 -4.35
C VAL A 41 20.52 3.48 -4.86
N SER A 42 19.85 2.36 -5.17
CA SER A 42 20.51 1.17 -5.72
C SER A 42 21.17 1.44 -7.06
N PHE A 43 20.53 2.24 -7.94
CA PHE A 43 21.12 2.64 -9.22
C PHE A 43 22.38 3.48 -9.02
N ILE A 44 22.34 4.50 -8.17
CA ILE A 44 23.49 5.39 -7.91
C ILE A 44 24.66 4.62 -7.31
N VAL A 45 24.40 3.80 -6.28
CA VAL A 45 25.43 2.98 -5.62
C VAL A 45 26.06 2.00 -6.61
N SER A 46 25.25 1.34 -7.43
CA SER A 46 25.74 0.41 -8.45
C SER A 46 26.57 1.13 -9.52
N PHE A 47 26.13 2.32 -9.95
CA PHE A 47 26.87 3.14 -10.91
C PHE A 47 28.23 3.57 -10.38
N GLU A 48 28.30 4.03 -9.14
CA GLU A 48 29.55 4.42 -8.51
C GLU A 48 30.51 3.24 -8.36
N LEU A 49 30.00 2.06 -7.96
CA LEU A 49 30.78 0.83 -7.85
C LEU A 49 31.31 0.38 -9.21
N PHE A 50 30.46 0.27 -10.23
CA PHE A 50 30.88 -0.22 -11.54
C PHE A 50 31.80 0.76 -12.28
N SER A 51 31.60 2.07 -12.10
CA SER A 51 32.48 3.10 -12.66
C SER A 51 33.88 3.07 -12.03
N LYS A 52 34.02 2.64 -10.76
CA LYS A 52 35.32 2.54 -10.07
C LYS A 52 36.06 1.24 -10.38
N TYR A 53 35.36 0.12 -10.60
CA TYR A 53 35.97 -1.21 -10.59
C TYR A 53 36.02 -1.94 -11.94
N VAL A 54 35.11 -1.69 -12.90
CA VAL A 54 34.88 -2.69 -13.97
C VAL A 54 34.96 -2.14 -15.39
N LEU A 55 34.50 -0.90 -15.67
CA LEU A 55 34.15 -0.54 -17.05
C LEU A 55 34.63 0.87 -17.45
N LYS A 56 35.50 0.93 -18.46
CA LYS A 56 35.86 2.18 -19.15
C LYS A 56 34.72 2.74 -20.00
N ASP A 57 33.74 1.90 -20.34
CA ASP A 57 32.59 2.29 -21.14
C ASP A 57 31.42 2.71 -20.24
N ILE A 58 31.05 3.99 -20.33
CA ILE A 58 29.97 4.60 -19.58
C ILE A 58 28.63 3.95 -19.94
N PHE A 59 28.40 3.61 -21.21
CA PHE A 59 27.13 3.04 -21.65
C PHE A 59 26.88 1.67 -21.02
N PHE A 60 27.90 0.80 -21.02
CA PHE A 60 27.78 -0.52 -20.42
C PHE A 60 27.62 -0.44 -18.89
N THR A 61 28.29 0.52 -18.25
CA THR A 61 28.15 0.81 -16.81
C THR A 61 26.71 1.23 -16.45
N VAL A 62 26.11 2.14 -17.22
CA VAL A 62 24.73 2.58 -17.01
C VAL A 62 23.75 1.42 -17.13
N ILE A 63 23.88 0.61 -18.18
CA ILE A 63 23.01 -0.55 -18.42
C ILE A 63 23.11 -1.54 -17.25
N LEU A 64 24.33 -1.87 -16.83
CA LEU A 64 24.55 -2.83 -15.74
C LEU A 64 23.98 -2.33 -14.41
N SER A 65 24.15 -1.04 -14.09
CA SER A 65 23.55 -0.42 -12.90
C SER A 65 22.02 -0.41 -12.94
N LEU A 66 21.44 -0.23 -14.13
CA LEU A 66 20.00 -0.31 -14.35
C LEU A 66 19.49 -1.72 -14.06
N VAL A 67 20.16 -2.75 -14.57
CA VAL A 67 19.80 -4.16 -14.31
C VAL A 67 19.89 -4.47 -12.82
N VAL A 68 20.96 -4.06 -12.15
CA VAL A 68 21.12 -4.28 -10.70
C VAL A 68 20.07 -3.53 -9.89
N GLY A 69 19.77 -2.28 -10.25
CA GLY A 69 18.69 -1.50 -9.63
C GLY A 69 17.34 -2.20 -9.75
N VAL A 70 16.98 -2.70 -10.94
CA VAL A 70 15.74 -3.46 -11.17
C VAL A 70 15.73 -4.75 -10.35
N LEU A 71 16.84 -5.50 -10.28
CA LEU A 71 16.94 -6.73 -9.50
C LEU A 71 16.75 -6.48 -8.00
N ILE A 72 17.41 -5.47 -7.45
CA ILE A 72 17.28 -5.12 -6.02
C ILE A 72 15.85 -4.66 -5.72
N SER A 73 15.27 -3.79 -6.55
CA SER A 73 13.87 -3.37 -6.41
C SER A 73 12.90 -4.55 -6.53
N TRP A 74 13.15 -5.50 -7.42
CA TRP A 74 12.32 -6.70 -7.56
C TRP A 74 12.43 -7.61 -6.33
N ILE A 75 13.63 -7.86 -5.82
CA ILE A 75 13.85 -8.64 -4.60
C ILE A 75 13.13 -7.97 -3.42
N PHE A 76 13.27 -6.66 -3.27
CA PHE A 76 12.58 -5.89 -2.23
C PHE A 76 11.05 -5.96 -2.40
N CYS A 77 10.56 -5.84 -3.64
CA CYS A 77 9.17 -6.09 -3.97
C CYS A 77 8.73 -7.48 -3.53
N CYS A 78 9.48 -8.55 -3.80
CA CYS A 78 9.14 -9.91 -3.39
C CYS A 78 9.07 -10.05 -1.86
N PHE A 79 10.03 -9.50 -1.12
CA PHE A 79 10.01 -9.47 0.35
C PHE A 79 8.81 -8.68 0.87
N ARG A 80 8.50 -7.52 0.27
CA ARG A 80 7.32 -6.71 0.65
C ARG A 80 6.00 -7.29 0.16
N ASN A 81 5.94 -8.04 -0.93
CA ASN A 81 4.71 -8.64 -1.44
C ASN A 81 4.15 -9.66 -0.44
N TYR A 82 5.02 -10.23 0.40
CA TYR A 82 4.61 -11.01 1.57
C TYR A 82 3.79 -10.18 2.58
N GLN A 83 3.99 -8.87 2.64
CA GLN A 83 3.18 -7.92 3.42
C GLN A 83 2.07 -7.22 2.59
N PHE A 84 2.27 -7.03 1.28
CA PHE A 84 1.32 -6.42 0.35
C PHE A 84 0.37 -7.44 -0.28
N LYS A 85 -0.14 -8.38 0.52
CA LYS A 85 -1.39 -9.09 0.21
C LYS A 85 -2.63 -8.16 0.27
N ILE A 86 -2.43 -6.87 -0.03
CA ILE A 86 -3.46 -5.88 -0.39
C ILE A 86 -3.60 -5.94 -1.92
N SER A 87 -3.82 -7.15 -2.45
CA SER A 87 -3.83 -7.38 -3.91
C SER A 87 -5.20 -7.12 -4.54
N ARG A 88 -6.27 -6.87 -3.77
CA ARG A 88 -7.53 -6.40 -4.32
C ARG A 88 -8.17 -5.40 -3.36
N PHE A 89 -8.23 -4.17 -3.85
CA PHE A 89 -9.24 -3.19 -3.52
C PHE A 89 -10.63 -3.80 -3.81
N ASP A 90 -11.13 -4.70 -2.97
CA ASP A 90 -12.57 -4.89 -2.93
C ASP A 90 -13.10 -3.75 -2.07
N LYS A 91 -13.59 -2.70 -2.73
CA LYS A 91 -14.47 -1.72 -2.09
C LYS A 91 -15.54 -2.46 -1.26
N GLU A 92 -15.98 -3.62 -1.74
CA GLU A 92 -16.87 -4.55 -1.03
C GLU A 92 -16.32 -5.06 0.31
N ASP A 93 -15.01 -5.36 0.43
CA ASP A 93 -14.40 -5.80 1.69
C ASP A 93 -14.31 -4.63 2.68
N ILE A 94 -13.98 -3.42 2.21
CA ILE A 94 -14.00 -2.20 3.02
C ILE A 94 -15.43 -1.93 3.50
N TYR A 95 -16.42 -2.00 2.60
CA TYR A 95 -17.83 -1.83 2.94
C TYR A 95 -18.32 -2.89 3.92
N LYS A 96 -17.97 -4.17 3.72
CA LYS A 96 -18.31 -5.27 4.66
C LYS A 96 -17.68 -5.06 6.02
N ARG A 97 -16.43 -4.59 6.08
CA ARG A 97 -15.74 -4.34 7.36
C ARG A 97 -16.40 -3.20 8.11
N ILE A 98 -16.61 -2.06 7.45
CA ILE A 98 -17.29 -0.90 8.02
C ILE A 98 -18.72 -1.24 8.46
N SER A 99 -19.49 -1.99 7.66
CA SER A 99 -20.84 -2.41 8.06
C SER A 99 -20.80 -3.31 9.30
N THR A 100 -19.83 -4.21 9.39
CA THR A 100 -19.67 -5.12 10.54
C THR A 100 -19.25 -4.35 11.80
N GLU A 101 -18.36 -3.37 11.67
CA GLU A 101 -17.91 -2.49 12.75
C GLU A 101 -19.07 -1.65 13.32
N LEU A 102 -19.89 -1.07 12.43
CA LEU A 102 -21.06 -0.27 12.80
C LEU A 102 -22.17 -1.11 13.45
N ILE A 103 -22.39 -2.34 12.96
CA ILE A 103 -23.33 -3.29 13.59
C ILE A 103 -22.85 -3.67 15.00
N LYS A 104 -21.54 -3.86 15.20
CA LYS A 104 -20.96 -4.12 16.53
C LYS A 104 -21.12 -2.93 17.48
N GLN A 105 -20.86 -1.70 17.01
CA GLN A 105 -21.06 -0.49 17.82
C GLN A 105 -22.54 -0.28 18.18
N SER A 106 -23.44 -0.49 17.23
CA SER A 106 -24.89 -0.40 17.48
C SER A 106 -25.36 -1.42 18.52
N LYS A 107 -24.89 -2.67 18.46
CA LYS A 107 -25.20 -3.68 19.50
C LYS A 107 -24.63 -3.28 20.85
N LYS A 108 -23.38 -2.80 20.91
CA LYS A 108 -22.75 -2.40 22.18
C LYS A 108 -23.50 -1.25 22.87
N ASN A 109 -24.03 -0.30 22.10
CA ASN A 109 -24.83 0.81 22.64
C ASN A 109 -26.25 0.41 23.05
N GLN A 110 -26.82 -0.66 22.49
CA GLN A 110 -28.10 -1.22 22.96
C GLN A 110 -27.97 -2.02 24.27
N PHE A 111 -26.81 -2.63 24.54
CA PHE A 111 -26.55 -3.39 25.76
C PHE A 111 -25.99 -2.55 26.93
N SER A 112 -25.77 -1.25 26.71
CA SER A 112 -25.29 -0.30 27.74
C SER A 112 -26.40 0.62 28.29
N LYS A 113 -27.67 0.34 27.93
CA LYS A 113 -28.87 0.94 28.52
C LYS A 113 -29.62 -0.12 29.31
#